data_AF-W6KCL7-F1
#
_entry.id   AF-W6KCL7-F1
#
_cell.length_a   1.000
_cell.length_b   1.000
_cell.length_c   1.000
_cell.angle_alpha   90.00
_cell.angle_beta   90.00
_cell.angle_gamma   90.00
#
_symmetry.space_group_name_H-M   'P 1'
#
loop_
_entity.id
_entity.type
_entity.pdbx_description
1 polymer ?
#
loop_
_entity_poly.entity_id
_entity_poly.type
_entity_poly.pdbx_seq_one_letter_code
_entity_poly.pdbx_strand_id
1 'polypeptide(L)'
;MNKFIAFVGACALSLTLSQAANASLINSYSGAGMGLPDRVNANSTINVADDFTVGDVTVSLDNLYHTYSGDLIVTLSHGGQSARLTNGSGWNTVNGTYTFSDAGVGSNDSWYYQAGSTTLAYASLAIFDGLSSLGAWTLNVYDQYGWDSGNLGGWTLNLAGAASSAARIAVPEPASLALFGAGLIGLGYARRRKTA
;
A
#
# COMPACT_ATOMS: atom_id res chain seq x y z
N MET A 1 -60.80 29.01 27.25
CA MET A 1 -59.97 28.01 27.93
C MET A 1 -59.14 27.27 26.89
N ASN A 2 -57.85 27.12 27.19
CA ASN A 2 -56.80 26.29 26.58
C ASN A 2 -56.38 26.52 25.12
N LYS A 3 -55.29 27.29 24.98
CA LYS A 3 -54.38 27.29 23.84
C LYS A 3 -53.48 26.06 23.93
N PHE A 4 -53.43 25.22 22.89
CA PHE A 4 -52.37 24.24 22.69
C PHE A 4 -51.50 24.71 21.53
N ILE A 5 -50.28 25.13 21.82
CA ILE A 5 -49.23 25.38 20.84
C ILE A 5 -48.39 24.11 20.80
N ALA A 6 -48.47 23.35 19.70
CA ALA A 6 -47.58 22.23 19.46
C ALA A 6 -46.32 22.75 18.73
N PHE A 7 -45.19 22.77 19.42
CA PHE A 7 -43.88 22.90 18.79
C PHE A 7 -43.48 21.54 18.23
N VAL A 8 -43.48 21.40 16.90
CA VAL A 8 -42.81 20.28 16.25
C VAL A 8 -41.33 20.65 16.16
N GLY A 9 -40.53 20.12 17.08
CA GLY A 9 -39.09 20.19 17.03
C GLY A 9 -38.58 19.37 15.84
N ALA A 10 -37.99 20.04 14.86
CA ALA A 10 -37.26 19.38 13.78
C ALA A 10 -36.00 18.73 14.38
N CYS A 11 -36.02 17.40 14.47
CA CYS A 11 -34.87 16.60 14.86
C CYS A 11 -33.88 16.60 13.69
N ALA A 12 -32.77 17.33 13.80
CA ALA A 12 -31.68 17.22 12.84
C ALA A 12 -30.94 15.90 13.11
N LEU A 13 -31.24 14.88 12.31
CA LEU A 13 -30.44 13.66 12.25
C LEU A 13 -29.06 14.04 11.71
N SER A 14 -28.06 14.10 12.58
CA SER A 14 -26.67 14.15 12.16
C SER A 14 -26.25 12.75 11.74
N LEU A 15 -26.09 12.55 10.44
CA LEU A 15 -25.56 11.31 9.88
C LEU A 15 -24.04 11.37 10.00
N THR A 16 -23.48 10.80 11.07
CA THR A 16 -22.05 10.56 11.15
C THR A 16 -21.71 9.43 10.18
N LEU A 17 -21.21 9.77 8.99
CA LEU A 17 -20.55 8.77 8.15
C LEU A 17 -19.27 8.35 8.87
N SER A 18 -19.32 7.16 9.47
CA SER A 18 -18.11 6.44 9.88
C SER A 18 -17.27 6.23 8.63
N GLN A 19 -16.10 6.88 8.56
CA GLN A 19 -15.11 6.60 7.54
C GLN A 19 -14.60 5.19 7.82
N ALA A 20 -15.01 4.21 7.03
CA ALA A 20 -14.35 2.93 7.02
C ALA A 20 -12.90 3.20 6.57
N ALA A 21 -11.93 2.84 7.41
CA ALA A 21 -10.54 2.81 6.99
C ALA A 21 -10.49 1.90 5.75
N ASN A 22 -10.08 2.46 4.60
CA ASN A 22 -9.78 1.65 3.43
C ASN A 22 -8.59 0.77 3.81
N ALA A 23 -8.86 -0.45 4.25
CA ALA A 23 -7.83 -1.46 4.40
C ALA A 23 -7.20 -1.62 3.02
N SER A 24 -5.89 -1.34 2.90
CA SER A 24 -5.19 -1.60 1.66
C SER A 24 -5.32 -3.10 1.36
N LEU A 25 -5.83 -3.40 0.17
CA LEU A 25 -5.99 -4.77 -0.29
C LEU A 25 -4.59 -5.30 -0.59
N ILE A 26 -4.17 -6.34 0.13
CA ILE A 26 -2.89 -7.00 -0.09
C ILE A 26 -3.13 -8.19 -1.00
N ASN A 27 -2.57 -8.12 -2.21
CA ASN A 27 -2.55 -9.24 -3.15
C ASN A 27 -1.25 -10.02 -2.97
N SER A 28 -1.34 -11.34 -2.88
CA SER A 28 -0.21 -12.23 -2.67
C SER A 28 0.03 -13.11 -3.88
N TYR A 29 1.28 -13.18 -4.35
CA TYR A 29 1.69 -13.93 -5.52
C TYR A 29 2.87 -14.84 -5.17
N SER A 30 2.85 -16.08 -5.67
CA SER A 30 3.91 -17.05 -5.41
C SER A 30 4.78 -17.27 -6.64
N GLY A 31 6.09 -17.17 -6.45
CA GLY A 31 7.11 -17.46 -7.45
C GLY A 31 7.76 -18.82 -7.21
N ALA A 32 8.23 -19.42 -8.29
CA ALA A 32 8.90 -20.71 -8.25
C ALA A 32 10.24 -20.63 -7.52
N GLY A 33 10.61 -21.71 -6.82
CA GLY A 33 11.95 -21.92 -6.29
C GLY A 33 13.00 -22.16 -7.38
N MET A 34 14.25 -22.20 -6.96
CA MET A 34 15.42 -22.30 -7.83
C MET A 34 16.65 -22.80 -7.04
N GLY A 35 17.57 -23.45 -7.75
CA GLY A 35 18.91 -23.67 -7.22
C GLY A 35 19.71 -22.37 -7.25
N LEU A 36 20.64 -22.22 -6.31
CA LEU A 36 21.56 -21.09 -6.21
C LEU A 36 22.98 -21.60 -6.51
N PRO A 37 23.37 -21.70 -7.80
CA PRO A 37 24.71 -22.08 -8.19
C PRO A 37 25.71 -20.93 -8.02
N ASP A 38 26.96 -21.30 -7.70
CA ASP A 38 28.07 -20.39 -7.49
C ASP A 38 28.30 -19.47 -8.69
N ARG A 39 28.53 -18.18 -8.43
CA ARG A 39 28.93 -17.17 -9.43
C ARG A 39 27.99 -17.08 -10.64
N VAL A 40 26.73 -17.46 -10.48
CA VAL A 40 25.73 -17.45 -11.55
C VAL A 40 24.47 -16.76 -11.07
N ASN A 41 23.89 -15.97 -11.98
CA ASN A 41 22.60 -15.35 -11.74
C ASN A 41 21.49 -16.40 -11.88
N ALA A 42 20.81 -16.67 -10.79
CA ALA A 42 19.59 -17.44 -10.79
C ALA A 42 18.40 -16.44 -10.82
N ASN A 43 17.37 -16.72 -11.63
CA ASN A 43 16.21 -15.84 -11.77
C ASN A 43 14.90 -16.62 -11.60
N SER A 44 13.91 -15.99 -10.97
CA SER A 44 12.53 -16.47 -10.89
C SER A 44 11.58 -15.30 -11.16
N THR A 45 10.53 -15.52 -11.95
CA THR A 45 9.61 -14.45 -12.38
C THR A 45 8.18 -14.80 -12.03
N ILE A 46 7.49 -13.85 -11.41
CA ILE A 46 6.04 -13.85 -11.22
C ILE A 46 5.43 -12.94 -12.30
N ASN A 47 4.45 -13.45 -13.03
CA ASN A 47 3.66 -12.64 -13.96
C ASN A 47 2.36 -12.23 -13.27
N VAL A 48 2.31 -10.98 -12.80
CA VAL A 48 1.12 -10.42 -12.15
C VAL A 48 0.13 -9.99 -13.24
N ALA A 49 -1.09 -10.53 -13.19
CA ALA A 49 -2.15 -10.22 -14.14
C ALA A 49 -3.07 -9.09 -13.66
N ASP A 50 -3.08 -8.81 -12.36
CA ASP A 50 -3.85 -7.70 -11.79
C ASP A 50 -3.15 -6.38 -12.11
N ASP A 51 -3.96 -5.37 -12.48
CA ASP A 51 -3.47 -4.01 -12.75
C ASP A 51 -4.05 -3.04 -11.72
N PHE A 52 -3.20 -2.62 -10.79
CA PHE A 52 -3.47 -1.56 -9.83
C PHE A 52 -2.18 -0.77 -9.55
N THR A 53 -2.33 0.41 -8.96
CA THR A 53 -1.17 1.20 -8.54
C THR A 53 -0.59 0.62 -7.25
N VAL A 54 0.68 0.22 -7.29
CA VAL A 54 1.42 -0.29 -6.13
C VAL A 54 1.57 0.83 -5.10
N GLY A 55 1.32 0.51 -3.83
CA GLY A 55 1.52 1.42 -2.70
C GLY A 55 2.35 0.86 -1.56
N ASP A 56 2.63 -0.45 -1.56
CA ASP A 56 3.65 -1.08 -0.72
C ASP A 56 4.06 -2.42 -1.34
N VAL A 57 5.31 -2.82 -1.12
CA VAL A 57 5.87 -4.10 -1.55
C VAL A 57 6.52 -4.80 -0.38
N THR A 58 6.17 -6.07 -0.19
CA THR A 58 6.83 -6.97 0.75
C THR A 58 7.21 -8.27 0.04
N VAL A 59 8.45 -8.74 0.23
CA VAL A 59 8.97 -9.96 -0.40
C VAL A 59 9.38 -10.99 0.65
N SER A 60 8.88 -12.21 0.57
CA SER A 60 9.34 -13.33 1.40
C SER A 60 10.15 -14.33 0.57
N LEU A 61 11.33 -14.70 1.04
CA LEU A 61 12.15 -15.77 0.49
C LEU A 61 11.86 -17.04 1.29
N ASP A 62 11.23 -18.03 0.66
CA ASP A 62 10.71 -19.21 1.34
C ASP A 62 11.66 -20.40 1.23
N ASN A 63 11.99 -21.00 2.38
CA ASN A 63 12.93 -22.12 2.47
C ASN A 63 14.26 -21.81 1.76
N LEU A 64 14.82 -20.63 2.07
CA LEU A 64 16.15 -20.21 1.62
C LEU A 64 17.20 -20.98 2.43
N TYR A 65 18.08 -21.67 1.73
CA TYR A 65 19.25 -22.31 2.29
C TYR A 65 20.51 -21.88 1.55
N HIS A 66 21.53 -21.45 2.31
CA HIS A 66 22.89 -21.17 1.85
C HIS A 66 23.84 -21.17 3.05
N THR A 67 25.06 -21.68 2.88
CA THR A 67 26.05 -21.81 3.98
C THR A 67 26.61 -20.46 4.43
N TYR A 68 26.73 -19.49 3.51
CA TYR A 68 27.14 -18.11 3.80
C TYR A 68 26.14 -17.09 3.25
N SER A 69 25.50 -16.35 4.13
CA SER A 69 24.56 -15.28 3.79
C SER A 69 25.20 -14.13 3.01
N GLY A 70 26.48 -13.83 3.28
CA GLY A 70 27.23 -12.78 2.61
C GLY A 70 27.48 -13.00 1.13
N ASP A 71 27.29 -14.22 0.67
CA ASP A 71 27.45 -14.55 -0.74
C ASP A 71 26.24 -14.08 -1.56
N LEU A 72 25.08 -13.96 -0.93
CA LEU A 72 23.82 -13.73 -1.63
C LEU A 72 23.52 -12.23 -1.82
N ILE A 73 23.53 -11.80 -3.07
CA ILE A 73 22.90 -10.56 -3.53
C ILE A 73 21.53 -10.92 -4.12
N VAL A 74 20.47 -10.45 -3.46
CA VAL A 74 19.09 -10.65 -3.90
C VAL A 74 18.52 -9.32 -4.39
N THR A 75 17.95 -9.31 -5.58
CA THR A 75 17.39 -8.11 -6.23
C THR A 75 16.00 -8.40 -6.77
N LEU A 76 15.03 -7.55 -6.44
CA LEU A 76 13.72 -7.52 -7.07
C LEU A 76 13.73 -6.49 -8.20
N SER A 77 13.13 -6.81 -9.35
CA SER A 77 13.00 -5.89 -10.48
C SER A 77 11.60 -5.90 -11.07
N HIS A 78 11.10 -4.73 -11.42
CA HIS A 78 9.80 -4.53 -12.06
C HIS A 78 9.75 -3.16 -12.76
N GLY A 79 9.11 -3.08 -13.94
CA GLY A 79 8.88 -1.79 -14.62
C GLY A 79 10.15 -0.99 -14.94
N GLY A 80 11.31 -1.66 -15.06
CA GLY A 80 12.61 -1.01 -15.26
C GLY A 80 13.27 -0.46 -13.98
N GLN A 81 12.63 -0.62 -12.82
CA GLN A 81 13.19 -0.35 -11.51
C GLN A 81 13.76 -1.63 -10.89
N SER A 82 14.78 -1.48 -10.04
CA SER A 82 15.39 -2.58 -9.30
C SER A 82 15.73 -2.15 -7.88
N ALA A 83 15.41 -3.00 -6.90
CA ALA A 83 15.75 -2.83 -5.50
C ALA A 83 16.48 -4.07 -4.98
N ARG A 84 17.62 -3.87 -4.32
CA ARG A 84 18.33 -4.93 -3.62
C ARG A 84 17.65 -5.20 -2.29
N LEU A 85 17.28 -6.45 -2.05
CA LEU A 85 16.78 -6.89 -0.74
C LEU A 85 17.94 -7.05 0.24
N THR A 86 19.12 -7.39 -0.26
CA THR A 86 20.27 -7.80 0.55
C THR A 86 21.55 -7.08 0.10
N ASN A 87 22.45 -6.83 1.06
CA ASN A 87 23.70 -6.12 0.81
C ASN A 87 24.87 -7.06 0.41
N GLY A 88 24.70 -8.38 0.51
CA GLY A 88 25.77 -9.35 0.27
C GLY A 88 26.85 -9.30 1.36
N SER A 89 26.43 -9.27 2.63
CA SER A 89 27.29 -9.33 3.80
C SER A 89 26.82 -10.40 4.78
N GLY A 90 27.67 -10.80 5.72
CA GLY A 90 27.33 -11.83 6.71
C GLY A 90 28.10 -13.11 6.51
N TRP A 91 28.08 -13.94 7.54
CA TRP A 91 28.96 -15.11 7.69
C TRP A 91 28.22 -16.34 8.20
N ASN A 92 26.90 -16.24 8.34
CA ASN A 92 26.06 -17.29 8.89
C ASN A 92 25.42 -18.09 7.77
N THR A 93 25.09 -19.33 8.10
CA THR A 93 24.16 -20.12 7.31
C THR A 93 22.76 -19.52 7.43
N VAL A 94 22.10 -19.36 6.29
CA VAL A 94 20.67 -19.07 6.22
C VAL A 94 19.94 -20.39 5.98
N ASN A 95 18.85 -20.59 6.72
CA ASN A 95 18.02 -21.79 6.61
C ASN A 95 16.63 -21.46 7.14
N GLY A 96 15.74 -21.01 6.26
CA GLY A 96 14.37 -20.72 6.62
C GLY A 96 13.72 -19.68 5.73
N THR A 97 12.68 -19.03 6.24
CA THR A 97 11.96 -17.97 5.56
C THR A 97 12.42 -16.60 6.04
N TYR A 98 12.63 -15.67 5.11
CA TYR A 98 13.04 -14.29 5.42
C TYR A 98 12.17 -13.31 4.65
N THR A 99 11.54 -12.36 5.36
CA THR A 99 10.65 -11.37 4.74
C THR A 99 11.31 -10.00 4.73
N PHE A 100 11.26 -9.30 3.61
CA PHE A 100 11.83 -7.97 3.39
C PHE A 100 10.71 -6.97 3.13
N SER A 101 10.72 -5.86 3.87
CA SER A 101 9.75 -4.76 3.78
C SER A 101 10.41 -3.46 4.23
N ASP A 102 9.93 -2.31 3.75
CA ASP A 102 10.36 -1.00 4.24
C ASP A 102 9.88 -0.71 5.68
N ALA A 103 8.89 -1.47 6.17
CA ALA A 103 8.43 -1.45 7.55
C ALA A 103 9.09 -2.54 8.43
N GLY A 104 10.07 -3.27 7.89
CA GLY A 104 10.78 -4.30 8.64
C GLY A 104 11.62 -3.76 9.79
N VAL A 105 12.13 -4.68 10.62
CA VAL A 105 12.99 -4.33 11.77
C VAL A 105 14.41 -4.83 11.59
N GLY A 106 15.37 -4.18 12.26
CA GLY A 106 16.79 -4.56 12.23
C GLY A 106 17.63 -3.64 11.36
N SER A 107 18.87 -4.06 11.08
CA SER A 107 19.77 -3.35 10.17
C SER A 107 19.60 -3.88 8.76
N ASN A 108 19.67 -2.99 7.77
CA ASN A 108 19.72 -3.37 6.36
C ASN A 108 21.16 -3.66 5.88
N ASP A 109 22.16 -3.46 6.75
CA ASP A 109 23.59 -3.56 6.41
C ASP A 109 24.26 -4.85 6.94
N SER A 110 23.50 -5.77 7.52
CA SER A 110 24.04 -7.07 7.95
C SER A 110 22.96 -8.13 7.95
N TRP A 111 23.28 -9.31 7.43
CA TRP A 111 22.43 -10.50 7.52
C TRP A 111 22.43 -11.10 8.92
N TYR A 112 21.87 -10.38 9.89
CA TYR A 112 21.57 -10.91 11.22
C TYR A 112 20.07 -11.13 11.40
N TYR A 113 19.45 -11.73 10.39
CA TYR A 113 18.01 -11.97 10.37
C TYR A 113 17.70 -13.33 10.97
N GLN A 114 16.71 -13.37 11.85
CA GLN A 114 16.17 -14.63 12.36
C GLN A 114 15.21 -15.20 11.31
N ALA A 115 15.25 -16.51 11.09
CA ALA A 115 14.26 -17.16 10.25
C ALA A 115 12.84 -16.89 10.80
N GLY A 116 11.90 -16.55 9.91
CA GLY A 116 10.54 -16.13 10.24
C GLY A 116 10.39 -14.64 10.58
N SER A 117 11.47 -13.84 10.52
CA SER A 117 11.39 -12.40 10.76
C SER A 117 11.05 -11.59 9.50
N THR A 118 10.44 -10.43 9.72
CA THR A 118 10.34 -9.36 8.73
C THR A 118 11.41 -8.32 9.00
N THR A 119 12.28 -8.08 8.02
CA THR A 119 13.43 -7.20 8.12
C THR A 119 13.43 -6.12 7.04
N LEU A 120 14.26 -5.10 7.25
CA LEU A 120 14.46 -4.03 6.29
C LEU A 120 15.13 -4.57 5.03
N ALA A 121 14.59 -4.20 3.88
CA ALA A 121 15.30 -4.36 2.61
C ALA A 121 16.55 -3.46 2.58
N TYR A 122 17.61 -3.90 1.88
CA TYR A 122 18.82 -3.11 1.72
C TYR A 122 18.55 -1.77 1.02
N ALA A 123 17.92 -1.83 -0.15
CA ALA A 123 17.37 -0.66 -0.83
C ALA A 123 15.87 -0.59 -0.58
N SER A 124 15.34 0.63 -0.41
CA SER A 124 13.91 0.86 -0.20
C SER A 124 13.08 0.28 -1.34
N LEU A 125 12.04 -0.46 -0.98
CA LEU A 125 11.06 -1.05 -1.89
C LEU A 125 10.04 -0.04 -2.38
N ALA A 126 9.92 1.13 -1.73
CA ALA A 126 9.11 2.25 -2.19
C ALA A 126 9.50 2.78 -3.59
N ILE A 127 10.63 2.34 -4.16
CA ILE A 127 10.96 2.59 -5.57
C ILE A 127 9.91 2.02 -6.55
N PHE A 128 9.12 1.03 -6.10
CA PHE A 128 8.03 0.46 -6.88
C PHE A 128 6.68 1.16 -6.64
N ASP A 129 6.57 2.05 -5.65
CA ASP A 129 5.33 2.74 -5.35
C ASP A 129 4.93 3.68 -6.50
N GLY A 130 3.64 3.72 -6.80
CA GLY A 130 3.10 4.49 -7.92
C GLY A 130 3.21 3.81 -9.29
N LEU A 131 3.97 2.71 -9.40
CA LEU A 131 3.98 1.90 -10.63
C LEU A 131 2.69 1.07 -10.76
N SER A 132 2.39 0.62 -11.99
CA SER A 132 1.38 -0.43 -12.20
C SER A 132 1.92 -1.75 -11.67
N SER A 133 1.08 -2.58 -11.05
CA SER A 133 1.42 -3.93 -10.62
C SER A 133 1.55 -4.92 -11.79
N LEU A 134 1.00 -4.58 -12.95
CA LEU A 134 0.83 -5.50 -14.08
C LEU A 134 2.18 -5.89 -14.70
N GLY A 135 2.36 -7.18 -14.93
CA GLY A 135 3.47 -7.73 -15.70
C GLY A 135 4.50 -8.46 -14.86
N ALA A 136 5.73 -8.52 -15.38
CA ALA A 136 6.78 -9.34 -14.83
C ALA A 136 7.43 -8.70 -13.60
N TRP A 137 7.45 -9.44 -12.51
CA TRP A 137 8.24 -9.19 -11.31
C TRP A 137 9.32 -10.26 -11.22
N THR A 138 10.58 -9.86 -11.37
CA THR A 138 11.70 -10.80 -11.42
C THR A 138 12.53 -10.68 -10.15
N LEU A 139 12.66 -11.80 -9.44
CA LEU A 139 13.63 -11.99 -8.38
C LEU A 139 14.90 -12.56 -9.00
N ASN A 140 16.01 -11.87 -8.79
CA ASN A 140 17.35 -12.32 -9.11
C ASN A 140 18.09 -12.64 -7.82
N VAL A 141 18.74 -13.79 -7.78
CA VAL A 141 19.66 -14.18 -6.71
C VAL A 141 21.00 -14.48 -7.34
N TYR A 142 22.02 -13.75 -6.90
CA TYR A 142 23.40 -13.93 -7.32
C TYR A 142 24.24 -14.32 -6.12
N ASP A 143 24.78 -15.54 -6.16
CA ASP A 143 25.91 -15.92 -5.32
C ASP A 143 27.18 -15.33 -5.93
N GLN A 144 27.75 -14.34 -5.25
CA GLN A 144 28.91 -13.59 -5.73
C GLN A 144 30.26 -14.24 -5.42
N TYR A 145 30.28 -15.20 -4.50
CA TYR A 145 31.46 -15.98 -4.18
C TYR A 145 31.26 -17.40 -4.72
N GLY A 146 32.07 -18.35 -4.29
CA GLY A 146 31.86 -19.72 -4.73
C GLY A 146 32.39 -20.68 -3.70
N TRP A 147 32.35 -21.95 -4.05
CA TRP A 147 32.65 -23.13 -3.25
C TRP A 147 31.47 -23.61 -2.38
N ASP A 148 30.35 -22.90 -2.47
CA ASP A 148 29.12 -23.16 -1.76
C ASP A 148 27.96 -22.94 -2.73
N SER A 149 26.94 -23.79 -2.63
CA SER A 149 25.72 -23.65 -3.41
C SER A 149 24.52 -23.80 -2.48
N GLY A 150 23.39 -23.24 -2.88
CA GLY A 150 22.18 -23.27 -2.07
C GLY A 150 20.92 -23.53 -2.86
N ASN A 151 19.80 -23.27 -2.21
CA ASN A 151 18.49 -23.35 -2.82
C ASN A 151 17.54 -22.30 -2.25
N LEU A 152 16.56 -21.94 -3.05
CA LEU A 152 15.37 -21.22 -2.63
C LEU A 152 14.17 -22.11 -2.96
N GLY A 153 13.35 -22.44 -1.97
CA GLY A 153 12.16 -23.28 -2.18
C GLY A 153 11.05 -22.56 -2.94
N GLY A 154 10.95 -21.25 -2.76
CA GLY A 154 10.03 -20.37 -3.45
C GLY A 154 10.17 -18.94 -2.95
N TRP A 155 9.35 -18.04 -3.45
CA TRP A 155 9.25 -16.69 -2.89
C TRP A 155 7.84 -16.16 -3.04
N THR A 156 7.47 -15.26 -2.15
CA THR A 156 6.16 -14.64 -2.13
C THR A 156 6.30 -13.14 -2.30
N LEU A 157 5.55 -12.58 -3.24
CA LEU A 157 5.40 -11.15 -3.47
C LEU A 157 4.04 -10.70 -2.93
N ASN A 158 4.06 -9.84 -1.92
CA ASN A 158 2.86 -9.19 -1.41
C ASN A 158 2.85 -7.74 -1.89
N LEU A 159 1.81 -7.36 -2.62
CA LEU A 159 1.60 -6.01 -3.15
C LEU A 159 0.38 -5.42 -2.48
N ALA A 160 0.54 -4.30 -1.80
CA ALA A 160 -0.56 -3.51 -1.30
C ALA A 160 -0.92 -2.42 -2.32
N GLY A 161 -2.20 -2.23 -2.61
CA GLY A 161 -2.63 -1.13 -3.48
C GLY A 161 -2.42 0.23 -2.82
N ALA A 162 -2.06 1.24 -3.62
CA ALA A 162 -2.05 2.63 -3.17
C ALA A 162 -3.45 3.03 -2.69
N ALA A 163 -3.55 3.53 -1.46
CA ALA A 163 -4.83 3.95 -0.91
C ALA A 163 -5.44 5.04 -1.79
N SER A 164 -6.57 4.74 -2.44
CA SER A 164 -7.27 5.72 -3.27
C SER A 164 -7.78 6.86 -2.39
N SER A 165 -7.19 8.05 -2.55
CA SER A 165 -7.62 9.29 -1.88
C SER A 165 -8.94 9.84 -2.46
N ALA A 166 -9.90 8.97 -2.77
CA ALA A 166 -11.20 9.32 -3.33
C ALA A 166 -12.14 10.04 -2.34
N ALA A 167 -11.71 10.26 -1.09
CA ALA A 167 -12.51 10.90 -0.05
C ALA A 167 -12.11 12.35 0.24
N ARG A 168 -11.47 13.07 -0.70
CA ARG A 168 -11.51 14.55 -0.64
C ARG A 168 -12.88 15.02 -1.10
N ILE A 169 -13.81 14.90 -0.15
CA ILE A 169 -15.16 15.44 -0.06
C ILE A 169 -15.48 16.33 -1.27
N ALA A 170 -16.31 15.83 -2.19
CA ALA A 170 -17.14 16.72 -2.98
C ALA A 170 -17.94 17.52 -1.96
N VAL A 171 -17.48 18.73 -1.63
CA VAL A 171 -18.20 19.67 -0.78
C VAL A 171 -19.55 19.84 -1.47
N PRO A 172 -20.67 19.32 -0.92
CA PRO A 172 -21.97 19.67 -1.47
C PRO A 172 -22.04 21.17 -1.26
N GLU A 173 -22.04 21.93 -2.36
CA GLU A 173 -22.17 23.38 -2.29
C GLU A 173 -23.36 23.66 -1.36
N PRO A 174 -23.16 24.37 -0.25
CA PRO A 174 -24.29 24.64 0.62
C PRO A 174 -25.32 25.35 -0.24
N ALA A 175 -26.58 25.01 -0.04
CA ALA A 175 -27.73 25.67 -0.64
C ALA A 175 -27.85 27.17 -0.23
N SER A 176 -26.73 27.89 -0.07
CA SER A 176 -26.62 29.32 0.20
C SER A 176 -27.21 30.18 -0.92
N LEU A 177 -27.47 29.61 -2.11
CA LEU A 177 -28.18 30.31 -3.19
C LEU A 177 -29.71 30.33 -3.04
N ALA A 178 -30.31 29.55 -2.13
CA ALA A 178 -31.76 29.55 -1.94
C ALA A 178 -32.25 30.54 -0.87
N LEU A 179 -31.39 31.08 0.01
CA LEU A 179 -31.83 31.94 1.12
C LEU A 179 -31.88 33.44 0.80
N PHE A 180 -31.36 33.89 -0.34
CA PHE A 180 -31.56 35.29 -0.78
C PHE A 180 -32.94 35.54 -1.43
N GLY A 181 -33.74 34.48 -1.68
CA GLY A 181 -35.04 34.58 -2.38
C GLY A 181 -36.26 34.90 -1.51
N ALA A 182 -36.16 34.90 -0.17
CA ALA A 182 -37.34 34.96 0.71
C ALA A 182 -37.39 36.17 1.67
N GLY A 183 -36.67 37.27 1.37
CA GLY A 183 -36.43 38.35 2.33
C GLY A 183 -37.07 39.74 2.10
N LEU A 184 -37.61 40.07 0.91
CA LEU A 184 -37.96 41.48 0.60
C LEU A 184 -39.25 41.68 -0.23
N ILE A 185 -40.36 41.03 0.12
CA ILE A 185 -41.68 41.42 -0.41
C ILE A 185 -42.68 41.45 0.75
N GLY A 186 -42.77 42.60 1.43
CA GLY A 186 -43.76 42.74 2.49
C GLY A 186 -43.67 44.00 3.31
N LEU A 187 -43.65 45.19 2.70
CA LEU A 187 -44.04 46.45 3.37
C LEU A 187 -44.20 47.58 2.34
N GLY A 188 -45.42 47.77 1.84
CA GLY A 188 -45.78 48.84 0.90
C GLY A 188 -47.21 49.28 1.10
N TYR A 189 -47.38 50.21 2.02
CA TYR A 189 -48.63 50.76 2.57
C TYR A 189 -49.62 51.29 1.51
N ALA A 190 -50.89 50.90 1.64
CA ALA A 190 -52.00 51.44 0.86
C ALA A 190 -52.26 52.92 1.18
N ARG A 191 -52.19 53.79 0.16
CA ARG A 191 -52.70 55.17 0.25
C ARG A 191 -54.16 55.20 -0.23
N ARG A 192 -55.09 55.33 0.71
CA ARG A 192 -56.47 55.80 0.43
C ARG A 192 -56.45 57.31 0.23
N ARG A 193 -57.07 57.80 -0.84
CA ARG A 193 -57.85 59.04 -0.83
C ARG A 193 -59.08 58.89 -1.73
N LYS A 194 -60.25 58.95 -1.11
CA LYS A 194 -61.53 59.32 -1.73
C LYS A 194 -62.01 60.56 -0.97
N THR A 195 -62.40 61.60 -1.69
CA THR A 195 -63.42 62.55 -1.23
C THR A 195 -64.15 63.11 -2.45
N ALA A 196 -65.48 63.16 -2.27
CA ALA A 196 -66.57 63.83 -2.99
C ALA A 196 -66.31 64.36 -4.41
#